data_AF-A0A957MXL9-F1
#
_entry.id   AF-A0A957MXL9-F1
#
_cell.length_a   1.000
_cell.length_b   1.000
_cell.length_c   1.000
_cell.angle_alpha   90.00
_cell.angle_beta   90.00
_cell.angle_gamma   90.00
#
_symmetry.space_group_name_H-M   'P 1'
#
loop_
_entity.id
_entity.type
_entity.pdbx_description
1 polymer ?
#
loop_
_entity_poly.entity_id
_entity_poly.type
_entity_poly.pdbx_seq_one_letter_code
_entity_poly.pdbx_strand_id
1 'polypeptide(L)'
;MNAPELSLWYSAPATTWVEALPVGNGRLGAMVFGGIAQERLQLNEDTLWSGGPRAGDNPAARDVLPAVRDAIFASRYEEADRLAKQMQGIF
;
A
#
# COMPACT_ATOMS: atom_id res chain seq x y z
N MET A 1 -21.74 4.70 -30.26
CA MET A 1 -22.08 5.15 -28.90
C MET A 1 -21.01 6.14 -28.49
N ASN A 2 -21.36 7.39 -28.21
CA ASN A 2 -20.39 8.39 -27.74
C ASN A 2 -20.42 8.36 -26.21
N ALA A 3 -19.40 7.77 -25.60
CA ALA A 3 -19.20 7.88 -24.17
C ALA A 3 -18.89 9.35 -23.81
N PRO A 4 -19.32 9.85 -22.64
CA PRO A 4 -18.95 11.19 -22.18
C PRO A 4 -17.43 11.37 -22.20
N GLU A 5 -16.96 12.60 -22.41
CA GLU A 5 -15.55 12.98 -22.61
C GLU A 5 -14.60 12.40 -21.52
N LEU A 6 -15.12 12.20 -20.31
CA LEU A 6 -14.41 11.56 -19.20
C LEU A 6 -15.00 10.19 -18.88
N SER A 7 -14.77 9.21 -19.76
CA SER A 7 -15.19 7.83 -19.55
C SER A 7 -14.08 6.84 -19.86
N LEU A 8 -13.98 5.80 -19.04
CA LEU A 8 -13.23 4.60 -19.36
C LEU A 8 -14.22 3.55 -19.90
N TRP A 9 -14.00 3.10 -21.14
CA TRP A 9 -14.87 2.15 -21.83
C TRP A 9 -14.06 1.10 -22.59
N TYR A 10 -14.53 -0.14 -22.58
CA TYR A 10 -13.83 -1.29 -23.15
C TYR A 10 -14.81 -2.18 -23.93
N SER A 11 -14.33 -2.80 -24.99
CA SER A 11 -15.13 -3.68 -25.86
C SER A 11 -15.13 -5.15 -25.42
N ALA A 12 -14.42 -5.50 -24.34
CA ALA A 12 -14.33 -6.85 -23.81
C ALA A 12 -14.28 -6.84 -22.27
N PRO A 13 -14.77 -7.91 -21.61
CA PRO A 13 -14.62 -8.10 -20.18
C PRO A 13 -13.16 -8.21 -19.73
N ALA A 14 -12.89 -7.84 -18.48
CA ALA A 14 -11.58 -8.03 -17.86
C ALA A 14 -11.30 -9.52 -17.62
N THR A 15 -10.09 -9.96 -17.97
CA THR A 15 -9.58 -11.31 -17.70
C THR A 15 -8.64 -11.33 -16.51
N THR A 16 -7.98 -10.20 -16.24
CA THR A 16 -7.09 -10.00 -15.09
C THR A 16 -7.55 -8.84 -14.23
N TRP A 17 -7.07 -8.79 -12.98
CA TRP A 17 -7.50 -7.78 -12.01
C TRP A 17 -7.22 -6.33 -12.44
N VAL A 18 -6.06 -6.10 -13.07
CA VAL A 18 -5.63 -4.76 -13.51
C VAL A 18 -6.46 -4.20 -14.66
N GLU A 19 -7.29 -5.02 -15.30
CA GLU A 19 -8.24 -4.62 -16.36
C GLU A 19 -9.63 -4.27 -15.82
N ALA A 20 -9.96 -4.69 -14.59
CA ALA A 20 -11.26 -4.45 -13.98
C ALA A 20 -11.41 -2.99 -13.54
N LEU A 21 -12.65 -2.48 -13.52
CA LEU A 21 -12.91 -1.08 -13.23
C LEU A 21 -13.19 -0.85 -11.73
N PRO A 22 -12.46 0.05 -11.06
CA PRO A 22 -12.68 0.35 -9.66
C PRO A 22 -13.89 1.26 -9.46
N VAL A 23 -14.71 0.94 -8.46
CA VAL A 23 -15.74 1.81 -7.91
C VAL A 23 -15.64 1.81 -6.38
N GLY A 24 -16.02 2.91 -5.73
CA GLY A 24 -16.00 2.96 -4.27
C GLY A 24 -16.58 4.24 -3.68
N ASN A 25 -16.83 4.21 -2.37
CA ASN A 25 -17.39 5.32 -1.60
C ASN A 25 -16.48 5.79 -0.46
N GLY A 26 -15.18 5.48 -0.55
CA GLY A 26 -14.19 5.76 0.49
C GLY A 26 -14.02 4.64 1.52
N ARG A 27 -15.09 3.88 1.81
CA ARG A 27 -15.05 2.73 2.75
C ARG A 27 -15.12 1.38 2.05
N LEU A 28 -16.15 1.21 1.21
CA LEU A 28 -16.31 0.03 0.37
C LEU A 28 -15.75 0.28 -1.02
N GLY A 29 -15.08 -0.73 -1.56
CA GLY A 29 -14.59 -0.75 -2.93
C GLY A 29 -15.03 -2.02 -3.65
N ALA A 30 -15.17 -1.94 -4.97
CA ALA A 30 -15.32 -3.10 -5.82
C ALA A 30 -14.53 -2.95 -7.12
N MET A 31 -14.01 -4.07 -7.62
CA MET A 31 -13.46 -4.18 -8.96
C MET A 31 -14.47 -4.94 -9.84
N VAL A 32 -14.95 -4.27 -10.89
CA VAL A 32 -15.99 -4.76 -11.80
C VAL A 32 -15.34 -5.39 -13.03
N PHE A 33 -15.60 -6.68 -13.28
CA PHE A 33 -14.95 -7.43 -14.37
C PHE A 33 -15.73 -7.40 -15.68
N GLY A 34 -17.06 -7.25 -15.66
CA GLY A 34 -17.89 -7.17 -16.87
C GLY A 34 -18.18 -8.53 -17.52
N GLY A 35 -18.06 -9.63 -16.78
CA GLY A 35 -18.21 -10.99 -17.31
C GLY A 35 -19.63 -11.27 -17.82
N ILE A 36 -19.74 -11.74 -19.07
CA ILE A 36 -21.05 -11.88 -19.77
C ILE A 36 -21.92 -12.99 -19.18
N ALA A 37 -21.38 -14.21 -19.06
CA ALA A 37 -22.13 -15.35 -18.53
C ALA A 37 -22.08 -15.42 -17.00
N GLN A 38 -20.97 -14.97 -16.42
CA GLN A 38 -20.76 -14.90 -14.98
C GLN A 38 -19.94 -13.65 -14.67
N GLU A 39 -20.52 -12.76 -13.88
CA GLU A 39 -19.84 -11.57 -13.37
C GLU A 39 -18.99 -11.92 -12.14
N ARG A 40 -17.89 -11.20 -11.97
CA ARG A 40 -17.12 -11.16 -10.73
C ARG A 40 -17.06 -9.72 -10.22
N LEU A 41 -17.55 -9.52 -9.00
CA LEU A 41 -17.27 -8.32 -8.22
C LEU A 41 -16.29 -8.72 -7.11
N GLN A 42 -15.04 -8.28 -7.22
CA GLN A 42 -14.12 -8.40 -6.09
C GLN A 42 -14.36 -7.23 -5.16
N LEU A 43 -14.53 -7.51 -3.86
CA LEU A 43 -14.88 -6.52 -2.86
C LEU A 43 -13.69 -6.16 -1.97
N ASN A 44 -13.68 -4.92 -1.50
CA ASN A 44 -12.78 -4.41 -0.48
C ASN A 44 -13.55 -3.61 0.58
N GLU A 45 -13.03 -3.63 1.81
CA GLU A 45 -13.44 -2.79 2.94
C GLU A 45 -12.15 -2.16 3.49
N ASP A 46 -12.11 -0.84 3.62
CA ASP A 46 -10.90 -0.05 3.89
C ASP A 46 -10.26 -0.34 5.27
N THR A 47 -11.02 -0.88 6.22
CA THR A 47 -10.57 -1.24 7.56
C THR A 47 -10.29 -2.74 7.73
N LEU A 48 -10.49 -3.57 6.70
CA LEU A 48 -10.21 -5.01 6.75
C LEU A 48 -8.69 -5.28 6.63
N TRP A 49 -7.98 -5.01 7.71
CA TRP A 49 -6.55 -5.26 7.86
C TRP A 49 -6.32 -6.49 8.75
N SER A 50 -5.27 -7.25 8.44
CA SER A 50 -4.77 -8.28 9.35
C SER A 50 -4.02 -7.65 10.53
N GLY A 51 -3.97 -8.34 11.65
CA GLY A 51 -3.28 -7.88 12.85
C GLY A 51 -4.20 -7.08 13.78
N GLY A 52 -3.61 -6.24 14.62
CA GLY A 52 -4.32 -5.44 15.60
C GLY A 52 -3.36 -4.51 16.35
N PRO A 53 -3.85 -3.74 17.34
CA PRO A 53 -3.01 -2.88 18.15
C PRO A 53 -1.83 -3.65 18.75
N ARG A 54 -0.62 -3.16 18.49
CA ARG A 54 0.64 -3.75 18.97
C ARG A 54 1.57 -2.64 19.44
N ALA A 55 2.31 -2.90 20.51
CA ALA A 55 3.44 -2.06 20.90
C ALA A 55 4.57 -2.25 19.88
N GLY A 56 4.65 -1.34 18.91
CA GLY A 56 5.67 -1.33 17.85
C GLY A 56 6.88 -0.46 18.17
N ASP A 57 6.81 0.34 19.24
CA ASP A 57 7.86 1.29 19.61
C ASP A 57 9.15 0.56 20.01
N ASN A 58 10.28 1.11 19.59
CA ASN A 58 11.62 0.67 19.97
C ASN A 58 12.28 1.75 20.86
N PRO A 59 12.26 1.60 22.20
CA PRO A 59 12.85 2.60 23.10
C PRO A 59 14.36 2.80 22.90
N ALA A 60 15.07 1.77 22.43
CA ALA A 60 16.51 1.84 22.19
C ALA A 60 16.86 2.73 20.98
N ALA A 61 15.89 3.01 20.09
CA ALA A 61 16.10 3.90 18.94
C ALA A 61 16.59 5.29 19.35
N ARG A 62 16.14 5.80 20.52
CA ARG A 62 16.57 7.08 21.07
C ARG A 62 18.08 7.12 21.29
N ASP A 63 18.64 6.03 21.78
CA ASP A 63 20.05 5.96 22.17
C ASP A 63 20.96 5.74 20.94
N VAL A 64 20.42 5.16 19.86
CA VAL A 64 21.12 4.94 18.58
C VAL A 64 21.11 6.18 17.67
N LEU A 65 20.11 7.06 17.79
CA LEU A 65 19.92 8.24 16.94
C LEU A 65 21.14 9.18 16.82
N PRO A 66 21.90 9.50 17.89
CA PRO A 66 23.09 10.33 17.76
C PRO A 66 24.14 9.71 16.83
N ALA A 67 24.42 8.41 16.97
CA ALA A 67 25.41 7.72 16.15
C ALA A 67 25.03 7.66 14.67
N VAL A 68 23.73 7.51 14.37
CA VAL A 68 23.22 7.58 12.99
C VAL A 68 23.45 8.97 12.39
N ARG A 69 23.15 10.03 13.14
CA ARG A 69 23.38 11.42 12.68
C ARG A 69 24.86 11.69 12.42
N ASP A 70 25.74 11.25 13.33
CA ASP A 70 27.19 11.42 13.17
C ASP A 70 27.73 10.69 11.95
N ALA A 71 27.25 9.48 11.67
CA ALA A 71 27.61 8.73 10.48
C ALA A 71 27.15 9.45 9.19
N ILE A 72 25.94 10.02 9.18
CA ILE A 72 25.41 10.80 8.04
C ILE A 72 26.25 12.05 7.80
N PHE A 73 26.54 12.85 8.84
CA PHE A 73 27.32 14.09 8.69
C PHE A 73 28.77 13.84 8.28
N ALA A 74 29.31 12.66 8.59
CA ALA A 74 30.61 12.19 8.12
C ALA A 74 30.55 11.49 6.74
N SER A 75 29.39 11.47 6.06
CA SER A 75 29.16 10.77 4.79
C SER A 75 29.45 9.25 4.83
N ARG A 76 29.37 8.62 6.01
CA ARG A 76 29.52 7.18 6.24
C ARG A 76 28.17 6.46 6.09
N TYR A 77 27.63 6.44 4.87
CA TYR A 77 26.24 6.01 4.63
C TYR A 77 25.98 4.52 4.93
N GLU A 78 26.93 3.64 4.66
CA GLU A 78 26.80 2.21 4.96
C GLU A 78 26.72 1.95 6.48
N GLU A 79 27.54 2.69 7.25
CA GLU A 79 27.49 2.64 8.71
C GLU A 79 26.17 3.21 9.24
N ALA A 80 25.71 4.33 8.67
CA ALA A 80 24.43 4.93 9.01
C ALA A 80 23.25 3.98 8.76
N ASP A 81 23.21 3.28 7.63
CA ASP A 81 22.17 2.29 7.31
C ASP A 81 22.16 1.12 8.31
N ARG A 82 23.35 0.59 8.62
CA ARG A 82 23.50 -0.49 9.60
C ARG A 82 23.01 -0.07 10.99
N LEU A 83 23.32 1.14 11.43
CA LEU A 83 22.86 1.67 12.72
C LEU A 83 21.35 1.95 12.70
N ALA A 84 20.81 2.50 11.62
CA ALA A 84 19.39 2.82 11.47
C ALA A 84 18.49 1.58 11.57
N LYS A 85 18.96 0.40 11.13
CA LYS A 85 18.24 -0.87 11.31
C LYS A 85 17.98 -1.21 12.78
N GLN A 86 18.85 -0.79 13.70
CA GLN A 86 18.66 -0.99 15.14
C GLN A 86 17.56 -0.11 15.73
N MET A 87 17.13 0.92 15.01
CA MET A 87 16.05 1.83 15.42
C MET A 87 14.67 1.33 15.01
N GLN A 88 14.60 0.30 14.17
CA GLN A 88 13.33 -0.17 13.64
C GLN A 88 12.50 -0.87 14.71
N GLY A 89 11.19 -0.69 14.63
CA GLY A 89 10.22 -1.37 15.48
C GLY A 89 10.05 -2.85 15.10
N ILE A 90 9.12 -3.51 15.77
CA ILE A 90 8.82 -4.91 15.46
C ILE A 90 8.07 -4.98 14.11
N PHE A 91 8.57 -5.80 13.19
CA PHE A 91 7.89 -6.22 11.97
C PHE A 91 7.57 -7.72 12.04
#